data_AF-A0A023B1C4-F1
#
_entry.id   AF-A0A023B1C4-F1
#
_cell.length_a   1.000
_cell.length_b   1.000
_cell.length_c   1.000
_cell.angle_alpha   90.00
_cell.angle_beta   90.00
_cell.angle_gamma   90.00
#
_symmetry.space_group_name_H-M   'P 1'
#
loop_
_entity.id
_entity.type
_entity.pdbx_description
1 polymer ?
#
loop_
_entity_poly.entity_id
_entity_poly.type
_entity_poly.pdbx_seq_one_letter_code
_entity_poly.pdbx_strand_id
1 'polypeptide(L)'
;MGMEPLLTAARWAGLASSALTVVLGIVHLTHQEASIDWPSKIGMGFIDDVQALHWRSSFFTLNPDTFLDVWGPVIMGVIGLVCHSIHFQTLQKVTSNFGFYFSFLMIQGLFGNIGYSGGMGILVSAVSFLAALLALIAVFADRSADAGLHLAHGMKAADLGM
;
A
#
# COMPACT_ATOMS: atom_id res chain seq x y z
N MET A 1 -10.09 -32.17 -8.02
CA MET A 1 -9.16 -31.10 -8.41
C MET A 1 -8.83 -30.32 -7.15
N GLY A 2 -7.55 -30.17 -6.83
CA GLY A 2 -7.13 -29.44 -5.63
C GLY A 2 -7.56 -27.98 -5.70
N MET A 3 -7.87 -27.37 -4.55
CA MET A 3 -8.19 -25.94 -4.45
C MET A 3 -6.94 -25.04 -4.53
N GLU A 4 -5.76 -25.63 -4.67
CA GLU A 4 -4.47 -24.93 -4.75
C GLU A 4 -4.43 -23.82 -5.82
N PRO A 5 -4.95 -24.01 -7.05
CA PRO A 5 -4.91 -22.95 -8.07
C PRO A 5 -5.69 -21.70 -7.65
N LEU A 6 -6.80 -21.87 -6.92
CA LEU A 6 -7.58 -20.75 -6.39
C LEU A 6 -6.79 -20.00 -5.31
N LEU A 7 -6.18 -20.73 -4.37
CA LEU A 7 -5.37 -20.13 -3.30
C LEU A 7 -4.21 -19.33 -3.89
N THR A 8 -3.50 -19.91 -4.86
CA THR A 8 -2.38 -19.26 -5.54
C THR A 8 -2.84 -18.04 -6.36
N ALA A 9 -3.97 -18.13 -7.06
CA ALA A 9 -4.56 -16.97 -7.73
C ALA A 9 -4.91 -15.84 -6.76
N ALA A 10 -5.51 -16.16 -5.60
CA ALA A 10 -5.86 -15.17 -4.59
C ALA A 10 -4.62 -14.43 -4.02
N ARG A 11 -3.53 -15.17 -3.74
CA ARG A 11 -2.25 -14.60 -3.29
C ARG A 11 -1.67 -13.61 -4.29
N TRP A 12 -1.58 -14.01 -5.55
CA TRP A 12 -1.03 -13.15 -6.61
C TRP A 12 -1.93 -11.98 -6.95
N ALA A 13 -3.26 -12.16 -6.94
CA ALA A 13 -4.21 -11.09 -7.17
C ALA A 13 -4.11 -10.00 -6.10
N GLY A 14 -3.97 -10.38 -4.83
CA GLY A 14 -3.80 -9.42 -3.75
C GLY A 14 -2.42 -8.73 -3.75
N LEU A 15 -1.35 -9.44 -4.12
CA LEU A 15 -0.03 -8.82 -4.34
C LEU A 15 -0.10 -7.79 -5.48
N ALA A 16 -0.71 -8.16 -6.61
CA ALA A 16 -0.88 -7.27 -7.76
C ALA A 16 -1.75 -6.05 -7.41
N SER A 17 -2.85 -6.25 -6.66
CA SER A 17 -3.66 -5.16 -6.12
C SER A 17 -2.82 -4.18 -5.29
N SER A 18 -1.98 -4.69 -4.38
CA SER A 18 -1.12 -3.88 -3.53
C SER A 18 -0.04 -3.13 -4.33
N ALA A 19 0.51 -3.74 -5.38
CA ALA A 19 1.43 -3.07 -6.31
C ALA A 19 0.73 -1.91 -7.04
N LEU A 20 -0.48 -2.13 -7.54
CA LEU A 20 -1.28 -1.08 -8.19
C LEU A 20 -1.65 0.04 -7.21
N THR A 21 -1.91 -0.27 -5.94
CA THR A 21 -2.12 0.73 -4.87
C THR A 21 -0.87 1.59 -4.66
N VAL A 22 0.33 1.02 -4.69
CA VAL A 22 1.57 1.82 -4.63
C VAL A 22 1.67 2.74 -5.84
N VAL A 23 1.41 2.24 -7.05
CA VAL A 23 1.42 3.07 -8.28
C VAL A 23 0.40 4.20 -8.19
N LEU A 24 -0.83 3.92 -7.76
CA LEU A 24 -1.87 4.92 -7.51
C LEU A 24 -1.40 5.98 -6.52
N GLY A 25 -0.77 5.55 -5.42
CA GLY A 25 -0.21 6.44 -4.42
C GLY A 25 0.90 7.32 -4.97
N ILE A 26 1.81 6.78 -5.78
CA ILE A 26 2.85 7.58 -6.45
C ILE A 26 2.20 8.62 -7.37
N VAL A 27 1.23 8.24 -8.20
CA VAL A 27 0.49 9.17 -9.06
C VAL A 27 -0.19 10.26 -8.23
N HIS A 28 -0.85 9.89 -7.13
CA HIS A 28 -1.46 10.82 -6.20
C HIS A 28 -0.44 11.83 -5.66
N LEU A 29 0.73 11.36 -5.21
CA LEU A 29 1.82 12.22 -4.74
C LEU A 29 2.32 13.18 -5.83
N THR A 30 2.40 12.75 -7.10
CA THR A 30 2.84 13.64 -8.19
C THR A 30 1.87 14.77 -8.52
N HIS A 31 0.61 14.66 -8.09
CA HIS A 31 -0.39 15.70 -8.26
C HIS A 31 -0.47 16.66 -7.06
N GLN A 32 0.32 16.43 -6.00
CA GLN A 32 0.40 17.36 -4.88
C GLN A 32 1.31 18.54 -5.25
N GLU A 33 0.83 19.77 -5.02
CA GLU A 33 1.54 21.02 -5.32
C GLU A 33 2.62 21.33 -4.26
N ALA A 34 3.56 20.42 -4.06
CA ALA A 34 4.69 20.65 -3.17
C ALA A 34 5.73 21.56 -3.85
N SER A 35 5.90 22.77 -3.33
CA SER A 35 6.94 23.72 -3.77
C SER A 35 7.89 24.06 -2.63
N ILE A 36 9.16 24.25 -2.97
CA ILE A 36 10.15 24.86 -2.08
C ILE A 36 10.39 26.28 -2.58
N ASP A 37 10.05 27.27 -1.75
CA ASP A 37 10.15 28.67 -2.11
C ASP A 37 11.40 29.32 -1.49
N TRP A 38 12.27 29.95 -2.28
CA TRP A 38 13.31 30.79 -1.70
C TRP A 38 12.69 32.09 -1.17
N PRO A 39 13.08 32.61 0.02
CA PRO A 39 12.59 33.88 0.56
C PRO A 39 13.07 35.07 -0.31
N SER A 40 12.40 35.25 -1.44
CA SER A 40 12.72 36.19 -2.52
C SER A 40 11.73 37.35 -2.61
N LYS A 41 10.58 37.26 -1.94
CA LYS A 41 9.56 38.31 -1.94
C LYS A 41 9.99 39.46 -1.02
N ILE A 42 9.71 40.69 -1.45
CA ILE A 42 10.00 41.91 -0.69
C ILE A 42 9.33 41.82 0.68
N GLY A 43 10.11 41.99 1.76
CA GLY A 43 9.63 41.92 3.13
C GLY A 43 9.79 40.56 3.81
N MET A 44 10.34 39.55 3.14
CA MET A 44 10.69 38.27 3.77
C MET A 44 12.16 38.24 4.21
N GLY A 45 12.39 37.83 5.45
CA GLY A 45 13.71 37.56 6.03
C GLY A 45 14.17 36.12 5.79
N PHE A 46 15.48 35.89 5.98
CA PHE A 46 16.10 34.57 5.87
C PHE A 46 15.55 33.53 6.86
N ILE A 47 15.00 34.00 7.98
CA ILE A 47 14.46 33.15 9.06
C ILE A 47 12.95 32.95 8.97
N ASP A 48 12.29 33.55 7.98
CA ASP A 48 10.84 33.39 7.82
C ASP A 48 10.52 31.98 7.30
N ASP A 49 9.52 31.33 7.91
CA ASP A 49 9.05 30.01 7.49
C ASP A 49 8.17 30.10 6.23
N VAL A 50 8.80 30.41 5.10
CA VAL A 50 8.15 30.48 3.78
C VAL A 50 7.70 29.10 3.28
N GLN A 51 8.18 28.02 3.90
CA GLN A 51 7.86 26.63 3.55
C GLN A 51 6.62 26.11 4.28
N ALA A 52 6.08 26.87 5.24
CA ALA A 52 4.99 26.43 6.08
C ALA A 52 3.79 25.93 5.28
N LEU A 53 3.39 26.62 4.21
CA LEU A 53 2.17 26.32 3.47
C LEU A 53 2.34 25.15 2.49
N HIS A 54 3.22 25.29 1.49
CA HIS A 54 3.26 24.36 0.35
C HIS A 54 4.14 23.13 0.58
N TRP A 55 5.16 23.24 1.43
CA TRP A 55 6.07 22.13 1.71
C TRP A 55 5.65 21.38 2.98
N ARG A 56 5.66 22.09 4.11
CA ARG A 56 5.46 21.46 5.42
C ARG A 56 4.00 21.09 5.63
N SER A 57 3.06 22.04 5.56
CA SER A 57 1.66 21.76 5.94
C SER A 57 0.91 20.90 4.94
N SER A 58 1.23 20.99 3.65
CA SER A 58 0.49 20.25 2.59
C SER A 58 1.06 18.88 2.24
N PHE A 59 2.33 18.58 2.55
CA PHE A 59 2.97 17.34 2.08
C PHE A 59 3.88 16.68 3.12
N PHE A 60 4.86 17.42 3.65
CA PHE A 60 5.80 16.94 4.66
C PHE A 60 5.38 17.33 6.08
N THR A 61 4.22 16.84 6.50
CA THR A 61 3.65 17.07 7.83
C THR A 61 3.45 15.76 8.58
N LEU A 62 3.47 15.85 9.91
CA LEU A 62 3.02 14.77 10.81
C LEU A 62 1.62 15.04 11.37
N ASN A 63 0.92 16.07 10.86
CA ASN A 63 -0.50 16.22 11.09
C ASN A 63 -1.19 14.97 10.51
N PRO A 64 -1.93 14.20 11.34
CA PRO A 64 -2.46 12.90 10.93
C PRO A 64 -3.43 13.02 9.75
N ASP A 65 -4.25 14.07 9.70
CA ASP A 65 -5.27 14.23 8.65
C ASP A 65 -4.61 14.40 7.29
N THR A 66 -3.66 15.34 7.18
CA THR A 66 -2.93 15.57 5.93
C THR A 66 -1.97 14.44 5.60
N PHE A 67 -1.28 13.87 6.60
CA PHE A 67 -0.35 12.79 6.37
C PHE A 67 -1.06 11.55 5.81
N LEU A 68 -2.20 11.17 6.37
CA LEU A 68 -2.96 10.02 5.89
C LEU A 68 -3.60 10.29 4.52
N ASP A 69 -4.04 11.51 4.25
CA ASP A 69 -4.56 11.89 2.92
C ASP A 69 -3.46 11.81 1.85
N VAL A 70 -2.26 12.32 2.12
CA VAL A 70 -1.18 12.35 1.12
C VAL A 70 -0.50 10.98 0.97
N TRP A 71 -0.18 10.32 2.08
CA TRP A 71 0.66 9.11 2.08
C TRP A 71 -0.11 7.81 2.25
N GLY A 72 -1.39 7.87 2.63
CA GLY A 72 -2.23 6.71 2.93
C GLY A 72 -2.18 5.62 1.86
N PRO A 73 -2.39 5.94 0.57
CA PRO A 73 -2.32 4.94 -0.51
C PRO A 73 -0.97 4.25 -0.60
N VAL A 74 0.14 5.01 -0.53
CA VAL A 74 1.49 4.44 -0.60
C VAL A 74 1.76 3.53 0.58
N ILE A 75 1.42 3.97 1.80
CA ILE A 75 1.62 3.18 3.02
C ILE A 75 0.82 1.88 2.95
N MET A 76 -0.45 1.95 2.55
CA MET A 76 -1.30 0.77 2.41
C MET A 76 -0.76 -0.21 1.37
N GLY A 77 -0.40 0.28 0.18
CA GLY A 77 0.18 -0.56 -0.86
C GLY A 77 1.50 -1.21 -0.44
N VAL A 78 2.38 -0.47 0.25
CA VAL A 78 3.65 -1.01 0.77
C VAL A 78 3.40 -2.07 1.83
N ILE A 79 2.46 -1.86 2.77
CA ILE A 79 2.07 -2.89 3.74
C ILE A 79 1.59 -4.15 3.01
N GLY A 80 0.75 -3.99 1.99
CA GLY A 80 0.20 -5.09 1.19
C GLY A 80 1.24 -5.83 0.34
N LEU A 81 2.34 -5.19 -0.04
CA LEU A 81 3.47 -5.86 -0.70
C LEU A 81 4.36 -6.57 0.31
N VAL A 82 4.71 -5.89 1.39
CA VAL A 82 5.70 -6.34 2.36
C VAL A 82 5.16 -7.48 3.23
N CYS A 83 3.85 -7.57 3.44
CA CYS A 83 3.25 -8.70 4.17
C CYS A 83 3.54 -10.07 3.51
N HIS A 84 3.85 -10.12 2.21
CA HIS A 84 4.28 -11.35 1.54
C HIS A 84 5.76 -11.71 1.75
N SER A 85 6.57 -10.84 2.34
CA SER A 85 8.01 -11.06 2.58
C SER A 85 8.25 -11.77 3.91
N ILE A 86 9.20 -12.71 3.95
CA ILE A 86 9.57 -13.44 5.18
C ILE A 86 10.25 -12.56 6.25
N HIS A 87 10.77 -11.39 5.86
CA HIS A 87 11.57 -10.53 6.72
C HIS A 87 10.73 -9.67 7.70
N PHE A 88 9.44 -9.48 7.41
CA PHE A 88 8.58 -8.55 8.16
C PHE A 88 7.48 -9.30 8.91
N GLN A 89 7.86 -10.00 9.98
CA GLN A 89 6.98 -10.89 10.76
C GLN A 89 5.70 -10.22 11.28
N THR A 90 5.76 -8.95 11.69
CA THR A 90 4.58 -8.22 12.16
C THR A 90 3.56 -8.03 11.05
N LEU A 91 4.01 -7.76 9.82
CA LEU A 91 3.14 -7.51 8.67
C LEU A 91 2.62 -8.83 8.05
N GLN A 92 3.34 -9.94 8.21
CA GLN A 92 2.85 -11.26 7.82
C GLN A 92 1.55 -11.67 8.53
N LYS A 93 1.19 -11.04 9.65
CA LYS A 93 -0.12 -11.26 10.27
C LYS A 93 -1.27 -10.97 9.31
N VAL A 94 -1.09 -10.00 8.41
CA VAL A 94 -2.06 -9.67 7.34
C VAL A 94 -2.30 -10.87 6.42
N THR A 95 -1.26 -11.64 6.13
CA THR A 95 -1.32 -12.80 5.22
C THR A 95 -1.42 -14.14 5.94
N SER A 96 -1.40 -14.18 7.27
CA SER A 96 -1.41 -15.41 8.07
C SER A 96 -2.58 -16.36 7.79
N ASN A 97 -3.70 -15.81 7.29
CA ASN A 97 -4.79 -16.55 6.69
C ASN A 97 -5.56 -15.64 5.73
N PHE A 98 -6.36 -16.24 4.86
CA PHE A 98 -7.17 -15.52 3.90
C PHE A 98 -8.24 -14.59 4.50
N GLY A 99 -8.64 -14.80 5.76
CA GLY A 99 -9.63 -13.96 6.45
C GLY A 99 -9.07 -12.58 6.80
N PHE A 100 -7.89 -12.53 7.42
CA PHE A 100 -7.18 -11.27 7.63
C PHE A 100 -6.83 -10.58 6.31
N TYR A 101 -6.43 -11.38 5.32
CA TYR A 101 -6.06 -10.83 4.02
C TYR A 101 -7.25 -10.23 3.27
N PHE A 102 -8.42 -10.88 3.33
CA PHE A 102 -9.69 -10.32 2.85
C PHE A 102 -10.00 -8.98 3.52
N SER A 103 -9.95 -8.91 4.85
CA SER A 103 -10.22 -7.66 5.58
C SER A 103 -9.25 -6.56 5.17
N PHE A 104 -7.96 -6.87 5.05
CA PHE A 104 -6.96 -5.92 4.59
C PHE A 104 -7.25 -5.41 3.17
N LEU A 105 -7.53 -6.30 2.21
CA LEU A 105 -7.83 -5.93 0.82
C LEU A 105 -9.11 -5.09 0.71
N MET A 106 -10.11 -5.34 1.56
CA MET A 106 -11.31 -4.49 1.67
C MET A 106 -10.96 -3.08 2.17
N ILE A 107 -10.16 -2.99 3.23
CA ILE A 107 -9.73 -1.69 3.78
C ILE A 107 -8.86 -0.95 2.74
N GLN A 108 -7.95 -1.65 2.04
CA GLN A 108 -7.17 -1.08 0.95
C GLN A 108 -8.06 -0.54 -0.18
N GLY A 109 -9.05 -1.32 -0.62
CA GLY A 109 -9.99 -0.89 -1.65
C GLY A 109 -10.82 0.33 -1.27
N LEU A 110 -11.28 0.41 -0.01
CA LEU A 110 -12.14 1.49 0.50
C LEU A 110 -11.37 2.74 0.92
N PHE A 111 -10.22 2.59 1.58
CA PHE A 111 -9.50 3.68 2.25
C PHE A 111 -8.12 3.97 1.67
N GLY A 112 -7.57 3.06 0.86
CA GLY A 112 -6.29 3.27 0.16
C GLY A 112 -6.44 3.59 -1.32
N ASN A 113 -7.62 3.35 -1.92
CA ASN A 113 -7.79 3.38 -3.37
C ASN A 113 -8.96 4.27 -3.85
N ILE A 114 -10.22 3.98 -3.50
CA ILE A 114 -11.38 4.50 -4.25
C ILE A 114 -11.50 6.04 -4.22
N GLY A 115 -11.03 6.65 -3.13
CA GLY A 115 -11.05 8.10 -2.94
C GLY A 115 -9.92 8.87 -3.63
N TYR A 116 -8.92 8.18 -4.19
CA TYR A 116 -7.69 8.82 -4.67
C TYR A 116 -7.63 8.91 -6.20
N SER A 117 -7.15 10.05 -6.71
CA SER A 117 -6.86 10.27 -8.13
C SER A 117 -8.03 9.97 -9.09
N GLY A 118 -9.26 10.20 -8.63
CA GLY A 118 -10.49 10.11 -9.42
C GLY A 118 -10.73 8.71 -10.01
N GLY A 119 -10.88 8.64 -11.34
CA GLY A 119 -11.20 7.37 -12.03
C GLY A 119 -10.13 6.29 -11.87
N MET A 120 -8.86 6.66 -11.68
CA MET A 120 -7.79 5.68 -11.45
C MET A 120 -7.99 4.93 -10.13
N GLY A 121 -8.37 5.65 -9.06
CA GLY A 121 -8.70 5.04 -7.78
C GLY A 121 -9.83 4.02 -7.88
N ILE A 122 -10.89 4.35 -8.62
CA ILE A 122 -12.02 3.44 -8.86
C ILE A 122 -11.56 2.14 -9.54
N LEU A 123 -10.72 2.24 -10.58
CA LEU A 123 -10.20 1.06 -11.29
C LEU A 123 -9.32 0.18 -10.39
N VAL A 124 -8.42 0.78 -9.61
CA VAL A 124 -7.55 0.05 -8.69
C VAL A 124 -8.35 -0.57 -7.53
N SER A 125 -9.40 0.10 -7.05
CA SER A 125 -10.35 -0.47 -6.09
C SER A 125 -11.07 -1.69 -6.62
N ALA A 126 -11.51 -1.68 -7.89
CA ALA A 126 -12.16 -2.85 -8.48
C ALA A 126 -11.25 -4.08 -8.46
N VAL A 127 -9.96 -3.92 -8.78
CA VAL A 127 -8.96 -5.00 -8.67
C VAL A 127 -8.80 -5.47 -7.22
N SER A 128 -8.79 -4.53 -6.27
CA SER A 128 -8.66 -4.84 -4.84
C SER A 128 -9.88 -5.60 -4.30
N PHE A 129 -11.09 -5.23 -4.71
CA PHE A 129 -12.30 -5.94 -4.34
C PHE A 129 -12.42 -7.31 -5.01
N LEU A 130 -11.93 -7.46 -6.24
CA LEU A 130 -11.84 -8.77 -6.88
C LEU A 130 -10.84 -9.68 -6.13
N ALA A 131 -9.68 -9.17 -5.76
CA ALA A 131 -8.71 -9.90 -4.93
C ALA A 131 -9.29 -10.25 -3.55
N ALA A 132 -10.01 -9.32 -2.93
CA ALA A 132 -10.71 -9.56 -1.67
C ALA A 132 -11.76 -10.68 -1.83
N LEU A 133 -12.55 -10.67 -2.90
CA LEU A 133 -13.52 -11.73 -3.18
C LEU A 133 -12.83 -13.10 -3.33
N LEU A 134 -11.71 -13.17 -4.06
CA LEU A 134 -10.93 -14.41 -4.17
C LEU A 134 -10.42 -14.88 -2.80
N ALA A 135 -9.91 -13.97 -1.97
CA ALA A 135 -9.50 -14.27 -0.60
C ALA A 135 -10.68 -14.77 0.26
N LEU A 136 -11.86 -14.16 0.14
CA LEU A 136 -13.06 -14.61 0.85
C LEU A 136 -13.47 -16.03 0.44
N ILE A 137 -13.44 -16.34 -0.86
CA ILE A 137 -13.72 -17.70 -1.34
C ILE A 137 -12.64 -18.67 -0.78
N ALA A 138 -11.38 -18.26 -0.74
CA ALA A 138 -10.29 -19.04 -0.17
C ALA A 138 -10.47 -19.33 1.34
N VAL A 139 -11.08 -18.44 2.12
CA VAL A 139 -11.45 -18.71 3.53
C VAL A 139 -12.37 -19.92 3.65
N PHE A 140 -13.36 -20.03 2.76
CA PHE A 140 -14.30 -21.17 2.77
C PHE A 140 -13.69 -22.44 2.16
N ALA A 141 -12.70 -22.29 1.28
CA ALA A 141 -11.94 -23.37 0.70
C ALA A 141 -11.05 -24.09 1.72
N ASP A 142 -10.21 -23.33 2.41
CA ASP A 142 -9.25 -23.82 3.39
C ASP A 142 -8.98 -22.74 4.43
N ARG A 143 -9.62 -22.89 5.59
CA ARG A 143 -9.50 -21.94 6.71
C ARG A 143 -8.09 -21.89 7.30
N SER A 144 -7.27 -22.91 7.07
CA SER A 144 -5.93 -23.02 7.62
C SER A 144 -4.84 -22.55 6.65
N ALA A 145 -5.20 -22.23 5.40
CA ALA A 145 -4.25 -21.82 4.39
C ALA A 145 -3.73 -20.39 4.62
N ASP A 146 -2.41 -20.25 4.53
CA ASP A 146 -1.70 -18.97 4.53
C ASP A 146 -1.85 -18.26 3.16
N ALA A 147 -2.07 -16.95 3.20
CA ALA A 147 -2.23 -16.07 2.05
C ALA A 147 -0.92 -15.37 1.63
N GLY A 148 0.20 -15.69 2.27
CA GLY A 148 1.52 -15.19 1.97
C GLY A 148 2.12 -15.88 0.74
N LEU A 149 3.03 -15.19 0.07
CA LEU A 149 3.85 -15.78 -1.01
C LEU A 149 5.25 -16.16 -0.51
N HIS A 150 5.60 -15.80 0.73
CA HIS A 150 6.91 -16.03 1.36
C HIS A 150 8.09 -15.64 0.43
N LEU A 151 7.98 -14.47 -0.17
CA LEU A 151 9.01 -13.91 -1.04
C LEU A 151 10.31 -13.76 -0.23
N ALA A 152 11.43 -14.20 -0.83
CA ALA A 152 12.79 -14.32 -0.29
C ALA A 152 13.29 -15.71 0.16
N HIS A 153 12.57 -16.79 -0.12
CA HIS A 153 13.10 -18.17 0.05
C HIS A 153 14.26 -18.55 -0.92
N GLY A 154 14.71 -17.63 -1.79
CA GLY A 154 15.69 -17.89 -2.86
C GLY A 154 17.09 -17.29 -2.68
N MET A 155 17.32 -16.42 -1.69
CA MET A 155 18.68 -15.92 -1.40
C MET A 155 19.32 -16.87 -0.39
N LYS A 156 20.12 -17.83 -0.90
CA LYS A 156 20.93 -18.69 -0.05
C LYS A 156 21.91 -17.82 0.73
N ALA A 157 22.09 -18.10 2.01
CA ALA A 157 23.10 -17.47 2.86
C ALA A 157 24.53 -17.52 2.26
N ALA A 158 24.78 -18.39 1.28
CA ALA A 158 26.03 -18.47 0.52
C ALA A 158 26.37 -17.22 -0.31
N ASP A 159 25.38 -16.37 -0.66
CA ASP A 159 25.61 -15.16 -1.45
C ASP A 159 25.90 -13.92 -0.58
N LEU A 160 25.86 -14.06 0.76
CA LEU A 160 26.08 -12.97 1.72
C LEU A 160 27.45 -13.01 2.41
N GLY A 161 28.35 -13.91 2.00
CA GLY A 161 29.73 -13.89 2.49
C GLY A 161 29.90 -14.02 4.00
N MET A 162 28.99 -14.74 4.68
CA MET A 162 29.15 -15.20 6.05
C MET A 162 29.39 -16.71 6.09
#